data_AF-A0A2D5W2B2-F1
#
_entry.id   AF-A0A2D5W2B2-F1
#
_cell.length_a   1.000
_cell.length_b   1.000
_cell.length_c   1.000
_cell.angle_alpha   90.00
_cell.angle_beta   90.00
_cell.angle_gamma   90.00
#
_symmetry.space_group_name_H-M   'P 1'
#
loop_
_entity.id
_entity.type
_entity.pdbx_description
1 polymer ?
#
loop_
_entity_poly.entity_id
_entity_poly.type
_entity_poly.pdbx_seq_one_letter_code
_entity_poly.pdbx_strand_id
1 'polypeptide(L)'
;MKTFFQPLLQVRPLALCFFSLLCLEFIQLFGQAVKDVETEALGLKETANRIAETIQSRYPEDPLSMMLMASLHYNQGQSNQAMPWLEKALERQPKMVDALLMLAKIAREKGDSESCIGYCRKAMVLGAPPPVWFEMMMGAHMDVGKAADILAELEGQLEGVTLPPDAEYILGTARMQLRQFQRAKDHFLRVVHFMPNHTQAYFGLFMASQRLGQAQEAASFQKTFAQLESNDRQRMMENNRKEEELSGLDLVRDSTLKTLMAAGQIFQGKQSHKEAADCYQKAIELEPRTLSICLAYEASLVASKRLQAGVKFFEQRQVYHPENILNDYMLGRLETRRGNISMASEHYKRVIAMRPEWAAGYRAHAELNMLHNHRLEQARGYAAKALALEESPEHYYLLGVACVKLKDFQSATSAMEKAVRLRPEDARFRNLLNQLKQQKTPLP
;
A
#
# COMPACT_ATOMS: atom_id res chain seq x y z
N MET A 1 5.85 32.68 75.26
CA MET A 1 4.74 31.77 74.86
C MET A 1 5.36 30.74 73.93
N LYS A 2 5.71 29.56 74.46
CA LYS A 2 4.95 28.31 74.25
C LYS A 2 4.90 27.93 72.76
N THR A 3 5.79 27.04 72.30
CA THR A 3 5.53 25.58 72.09
C THR A 3 5.17 25.30 70.62
N PHE A 4 5.67 24.31 69.86
CA PHE A 4 6.22 23.00 70.21
C PHE A 4 6.88 22.35 68.97
N PHE A 5 8.02 21.69 69.18
CA PHE A 5 8.47 20.39 68.60
C PHE A 5 8.84 20.25 67.10
N GLN A 6 10.15 20.23 66.83
CA GLN A 6 10.79 19.07 66.16
C GLN A 6 10.80 17.90 67.16
N PRO A 7 10.69 16.61 66.75
CA PRO A 7 11.78 15.95 66.01
C PRO A 7 11.36 14.78 65.10
N LEU A 8 12.28 14.32 64.23
CA LEU A 8 12.66 12.91 64.01
C LEU A 8 13.28 12.70 62.61
N LEU A 9 14.61 12.64 62.59
CA LEU A 9 15.33 11.71 61.72
C LEU A 9 14.72 10.32 61.92
N GLN A 10 14.01 9.80 60.92
CA GLN A 10 13.81 8.37 60.65
C GLN A 10 13.14 8.22 59.28
N VAL A 11 13.82 8.68 58.21
CA VAL A 11 13.48 8.16 56.87
C VAL A 11 13.91 6.69 56.89
N ARG A 12 12.93 5.81 57.08
CA ARG A 12 13.12 4.37 57.11
C ARG A 12 13.86 3.93 55.84
N PRO A 13 14.86 3.03 55.93
CA PRO A 13 15.52 2.45 54.74
C PRO A 13 14.53 1.73 53.81
N LEU A 14 13.33 1.40 54.30
CA LEU A 14 12.23 0.83 53.52
C LEU A 14 11.73 1.71 52.37
N ALA A 15 11.73 3.06 52.48
CA ALA A 15 11.22 3.92 51.41
C ALA A 15 12.21 4.04 50.23
N LEU A 16 13.52 4.01 50.52
CA LEU A 16 14.57 3.92 49.50
C LEU A 16 14.62 2.51 48.86
N CYS A 17 14.36 1.45 49.64
CA CYS A 17 14.24 0.10 49.10
C CYS A 17 13.01 -0.08 48.21
N PHE A 18 11.88 0.57 48.50
CA PHE A 18 10.68 0.49 47.65
C PHE A 18 10.87 1.21 46.31
N PHE A 19 11.55 2.36 46.29
CA PHE A 19 11.88 3.05 45.04
C PHE A 19 12.93 2.30 44.22
N SER A 20 13.90 1.65 44.86
CA SER A 20 14.88 0.81 44.15
C SER A 20 14.28 -0.50 43.64
N LEU A 21 13.35 -1.11 44.38
CA LEU A 21 12.60 -2.31 43.94
C LEU A 21 11.67 -2.00 42.76
N LEU A 22 10.93 -0.88 42.79
CA LEU A 22 10.10 -0.44 41.67
C LEU A 22 10.95 -0.09 40.43
N CYS A 23 12.11 0.55 40.62
CA CYS A 23 13.05 0.77 39.51
C CYS A 23 13.63 -0.54 38.97
N LEU A 24 13.95 -1.52 39.82
CA LEU A 24 14.46 -2.83 39.39
C LEU A 24 13.40 -3.64 38.64
N GLU A 25 12.15 -3.65 39.11
CA GLU A 25 11.03 -4.30 38.41
C GLU A 25 10.75 -3.61 37.06
N PHE A 26 10.80 -2.28 37.01
CA PHE A 26 10.64 -1.54 35.76
C PHE A 26 11.79 -1.78 34.78
N ILE A 27 13.04 -1.86 35.26
CA ILE A 27 14.22 -2.22 34.45
C ILE A 27 14.16 -3.67 33.97
N GLN A 28 13.65 -4.60 34.80
CA GLN A 28 13.48 -6.00 34.41
C GLN A 28 12.36 -6.18 33.38
N LEU A 29 11.21 -5.53 33.58
CA LEU A 29 10.09 -5.53 32.63
C LEU A 29 10.47 -4.88 31.30
N PHE A 30 11.17 -3.74 31.35
CA PHE A 30 11.68 -3.07 30.15
C PHE A 30 12.75 -3.92 29.46
N GLY A 31 13.68 -4.51 30.21
CA GLY A 31 14.70 -5.41 29.68
C GLY A 31 14.14 -6.71 29.10
N GLN A 32 12.99 -7.18 29.57
CA GLN A 32 12.28 -8.34 29.01
C GLN A 32 11.53 -7.97 27.74
N ALA A 33 10.81 -6.83 27.72
CA ALA A 33 10.14 -6.32 26.52
C ALA A 33 11.12 -6.03 25.37
N VAL A 34 12.30 -5.46 25.66
CA VAL A 34 13.35 -5.22 24.65
C VAL A 34 13.87 -6.55 24.08
N LYS A 35 14.08 -7.58 24.93
CA LYS A 35 14.50 -8.91 24.47
C LYS A 35 13.45 -9.59 23.60
N ASP A 36 12.17 -9.42 23.92
CA ASP A 36 11.07 -9.98 23.14
C ASP A 36 10.99 -9.32 21.74
N VAL A 37 11.19 -8.01 21.66
CA VAL A 37 11.25 -7.24 20.40
C VAL A 37 12.43 -7.64 19.52
N GLU A 38 13.64 -7.78 20.09
CA GLU A 38 14.82 -8.22 19.35
C GLU A 38 14.67 -9.66 18.84
N THR A 39 14.08 -10.53 19.66
CA THR A 39 13.82 -11.94 19.29
C THR A 39 12.80 -12.04 18.16
N GLU A 40 11.72 -11.24 18.21
CA GLU A 40 10.75 -11.17 17.11
C GLU A 40 11.40 -10.65 15.82
N ALA A 41 12.16 -9.56 15.90
CA ALA A 41 12.85 -8.99 14.74
C ALA A 41 13.81 -9.99 14.10
N LEU A 42 14.54 -10.76 14.90
CA LEU A 42 15.42 -11.82 14.42
C LEU A 42 14.63 -12.92 13.70
N GLY A 43 13.55 -13.42 14.31
CA GLY A 43 12.70 -14.46 13.71
C GLY A 43 12.03 -14.03 12.39
N LEU A 44 11.67 -12.75 12.27
CA LEU A 44 11.13 -12.18 11.03
C LEU A 44 12.20 -12.08 9.93
N LYS A 45 13.42 -11.67 10.26
CA LYS A 45 14.56 -11.65 9.33
C LYS A 45 14.91 -13.06 8.86
N GLU A 46 14.97 -14.03 9.77
CA GLU A 46 15.20 -15.44 9.41
C GLU A 46 14.09 -15.98 8.51
N THR A 47 12.84 -15.60 8.76
CA THR A 47 11.72 -16.00 7.91
C THR A 47 11.85 -15.45 6.50
N ALA A 48 12.24 -14.18 6.35
CA ALA A 48 12.48 -13.54 5.06
C ALA A 48 13.68 -14.15 4.32
N ASN A 49 14.80 -14.41 5.01
CA ASN A 49 15.97 -15.04 4.43
C ASN A 49 15.65 -16.46 3.93
N ARG A 50 15.07 -17.30 4.79
CA ARG A 50 14.76 -18.69 4.46
C ARG A 50 13.83 -18.81 3.25
N ILE A 51 12.81 -17.94 3.14
CA ILE A 51 11.88 -18.01 2.01
C ILE A 51 12.55 -17.58 0.69
N ALA A 52 13.38 -16.53 0.73
CA ALA A 52 14.11 -16.08 -0.44
C ALA A 52 15.15 -17.12 -0.89
N GLU A 53 15.91 -17.71 0.04
CA GLU A 53 16.86 -18.79 -0.24
C GLU A 53 16.17 -20.02 -0.82
N THR A 54 14.99 -20.39 -0.31
CA THR A 54 14.19 -21.50 -0.85
C THR A 54 13.79 -21.25 -2.30
N ILE A 55 13.31 -20.03 -2.61
CA ILE A 55 12.94 -19.64 -3.96
C ILE A 55 14.17 -19.63 -4.88
N GLN A 56 15.28 -19.06 -4.42
CA GLN A 56 16.53 -18.98 -5.19
C GLN A 56 17.15 -20.35 -5.46
N SER A 57 17.09 -21.28 -4.50
CA SER A 57 17.55 -22.65 -4.71
C SER A 57 16.68 -23.41 -5.71
N ARG A 58 15.36 -23.18 -5.70
CA ARG A 58 14.41 -23.88 -6.57
C ARG A 58 14.32 -23.28 -7.97
N TYR A 59 14.52 -21.98 -8.10
CA TYR A 59 14.38 -21.22 -9.35
C TYR A 59 15.60 -20.33 -9.62
N PRO A 60 16.83 -20.90 -9.71
CA PRO A 60 18.06 -20.12 -9.73
C PRO A 60 18.21 -19.21 -10.95
N GLU A 61 17.58 -19.57 -12.06
CA GLU A 61 17.62 -18.86 -13.35
C GLU A 61 16.43 -17.91 -13.55
N ASP A 62 15.50 -17.84 -12.60
CA ASP A 62 14.33 -16.97 -12.70
C ASP A 62 14.69 -15.52 -12.32
N PRO A 63 14.51 -14.54 -13.22
CA PRO A 63 14.72 -13.12 -12.91
C PRO A 63 13.98 -12.64 -11.67
N LEU A 64 12.75 -13.14 -11.42
CA LEU A 64 11.96 -12.73 -10.26
C LEU A 64 12.54 -13.28 -8.94
N SER A 65 13.21 -14.43 -8.99
CA SER A 65 13.93 -14.97 -7.84
C SER A 65 15.16 -14.11 -7.51
N MET A 66 15.90 -13.71 -8.53
CA MET A 66 17.04 -12.80 -8.38
C MET A 66 16.59 -11.43 -7.84
N MET A 67 15.47 -10.91 -8.32
CA MET A 67 14.83 -9.70 -7.79
C MET A 67 14.46 -9.83 -6.30
N LEU A 68 13.93 -10.98 -5.89
CA LEU A 68 13.61 -11.23 -4.49
C LEU A 68 14.87 -11.18 -3.61
N MET A 69 15.96 -11.81 -4.04
CA MET A 69 17.26 -11.75 -3.34
C MET A 69 17.79 -10.31 -3.28
N ALA A 70 17.72 -9.56 -4.38
CA ALA A 70 18.11 -8.16 -4.40
C ALA A 70 17.30 -7.33 -3.40
N SER A 71 15.97 -7.46 -3.41
CA SER A 71 15.07 -6.74 -2.51
C SER A 71 15.34 -7.08 -1.05
N LEU A 72 15.60 -8.35 -0.74
CA LEU A 72 15.94 -8.80 0.61
C LEU A 72 17.22 -8.12 1.12
N HIS A 73 18.31 -8.19 0.34
CA HIS A 73 19.58 -7.57 0.70
C HIS A 73 19.45 -6.05 0.83
N TYR A 74 18.76 -5.41 -0.10
CA TYR A 74 18.54 -3.96 -0.07
C TYR A 74 17.76 -3.52 1.18
N ASN A 75 16.67 -4.22 1.52
CA ASN A 75 15.89 -3.91 2.72
C ASN A 75 16.66 -4.18 4.03
N GLN A 76 17.73 -4.97 3.97
CA GLN A 76 18.66 -5.17 5.09
C GLN A 76 19.81 -4.14 5.12
N GLY A 77 19.77 -3.12 4.26
CA GLY A 77 20.82 -2.10 4.12
C GLY A 77 22.08 -2.60 3.40
N GLN A 78 22.03 -3.78 2.80
CA GLN A 78 23.16 -4.42 2.12
C GLN A 78 23.14 -4.12 0.62
N SER A 79 23.09 -2.84 0.23
CA SER A 79 22.98 -2.43 -1.19
C SER A 79 24.11 -2.96 -2.07
N ASN A 80 25.29 -3.22 -1.51
CA ASN A 80 26.40 -3.88 -2.22
C ASN A 80 26.11 -5.33 -2.60
N GLN A 81 25.34 -6.06 -1.79
CA GLN A 81 24.93 -7.43 -2.09
C GLN A 81 23.71 -7.46 -3.02
N ALA A 82 22.87 -6.42 -2.99
CA ALA A 82 21.69 -6.33 -3.86
C ALA A 82 22.03 -6.11 -5.34
N MET A 83 23.02 -5.25 -5.65
CA MET A 83 23.34 -4.89 -7.04
C MET A 83 23.68 -6.08 -7.95
N PRO A 84 24.56 -7.03 -7.56
CA PRO A 84 24.87 -8.18 -8.42
C PRO A 84 23.65 -9.05 -8.74
N TRP A 85 22.66 -9.12 -7.84
CA TRP A 85 21.42 -9.84 -8.11
C TRP A 85 20.55 -9.12 -9.13
N LEU A 86 20.48 -7.78 -9.08
CA LEU A 86 19.75 -6.97 -10.07
C LEU A 86 20.40 -7.06 -11.46
N GLU A 87 21.73 -7.04 -11.50
CA GLU A 87 22.49 -7.19 -12.75
C GLU A 87 22.21 -8.57 -13.37
N LYS A 88 22.29 -9.65 -12.59
CA LYS A 88 21.92 -11.00 -13.06
C LYS A 88 20.46 -11.09 -13.54
N ALA A 89 19.53 -10.44 -12.84
CA ALA A 89 18.13 -10.39 -13.25
C ALA A 89 17.98 -9.73 -14.63
N LEU A 90 18.72 -8.64 -14.87
CA LEU A 90 18.73 -7.93 -16.16
C LEU A 90 19.47 -8.70 -17.27
N GLU A 91 20.49 -9.48 -16.94
CA GLU A 91 21.12 -10.39 -17.91
C GLU A 91 20.12 -11.44 -18.42
N ARG A 92 19.23 -11.93 -17.54
CA ARG A 92 18.19 -12.90 -17.90
C ARG A 92 16.97 -12.26 -18.54
N GLN A 93 16.56 -11.07 -18.07
CA GLN A 93 15.44 -10.31 -18.61
C GLN A 93 15.82 -8.82 -18.76
N PRO A 94 16.38 -8.41 -19.91
CA PRO A 94 16.88 -7.05 -20.12
C PRO A 94 15.82 -5.94 -20.04
N LYS A 95 14.54 -6.30 -20.18
CA LYS A 95 13.40 -5.36 -20.18
C LYS A 95 12.66 -5.35 -18.83
N MET A 96 13.36 -5.57 -17.73
CA MET A 96 12.78 -5.54 -16.39
C MET A 96 12.87 -4.13 -15.79
N VAL A 97 11.75 -3.40 -15.86
CA VAL A 97 11.64 -2.02 -15.36
C VAL A 97 11.96 -1.93 -13.87
N ASP A 98 11.44 -2.85 -13.05
CA ASP A 98 11.63 -2.81 -11.60
C ASP A 98 13.11 -2.97 -11.19
N ALA A 99 13.86 -3.82 -11.89
CA ALA A 99 15.29 -3.98 -11.65
C ALA A 99 16.09 -2.70 -11.96
N LEU A 100 15.76 -2.02 -13.07
CA LEU A 100 16.38 -0.75 -13.45
C LEU A 100 16.06 0.34 -12.44
N LEU A 101 14.81 0.45 -11.99
CA LEU A 101 14.42 1.44 -10.98
C LEU A 101 15.11 1.19 -9.64
N MET A 102 15.27 -0.07 -9.25
CA MET A 102 15.97 -0.43 -8.03
C MET A 102 17.48 -0.14 -8.11
N LEU A 103 18.12 -0.40 -9.27
CA LEU A 103 19.50 0.01 -9.52
C LEU A 103 19.65 1.54 -9.53
N ALA A 104 18.71 2.28 -10.12
CA ALA A 104 18.71 3.73 -10.09
C ALA A 104 18.65 4.26 -8.66
N LYS A 105 17.77 3.69 -7.83
CA LYS A 105 17.64 4.03 -6.41
C LYS A 105 18.94 3.79 -5.65
N ILE A 106 19.54 2.61 -5.80
CA ILE A 106 20.82 2.27 -5.15
C ILE A 106 21.95 3.21 -5.63
N ALA A 107 22.00 3.51 -6.93
CA ALA A 107 23.00 4.42 -7.49
C ALA A 107 22.86 5.84 -6.89
N ARG A 108 21.63 6.36 -6.80
CA ARG A 108 21.35 7.65 -6.17
C ARG A 108 21.77 7.69 -4.70
N GLU A 109 21.46 6.65 -3.93
CA GLU A 109 21.86 6.54 -2.51
C GLU A 109 23.39 6.52 -2.33
N LYS A 110 24.12 5.96 -3.29
CA LYS A 110 25.59 5.97 -3.31
C LYS A 110 26.20 7.26 -3.86
N GLY A 111 25.39 8.22 -4.31
CA GLY A 111 25.83 9.44 -4.98
C GLY A 111 26.31 9.23 -6.42
N ASP A 112 26.13 8.04 -6.99
CA ASP A 112 26.43 7.75 -8.40
C ASP A 112 25.30 8.25 -9.31
N SER A 113 25.28 9.56 -9.50
CA SER A 113 24.24 10.27 -10.24
C SER A 113 24.22 9.91 -11.73
N GLU A 114 25.38 9.67 -12.35
CA GLU A 114 25.48 9.30 -13.77
C GLU A 114 24.85 7.91 -14.03
N SER A 115 25.15 6.91 -13.20
CA SER A 115 24.49 5.61 -13.30
C SER A 115 22.99 5.70 -13.01
N CYS A 116 22.58 6.49 -12.01
CA CYS A 116 21.17 6.72 -11.70
C CYS A 116 20.39 7.24 -12.93
N ILE A 117 20.92 8.27 -13.59
CA ILE A 117 20.35 8.84 -14.81
C ILE A 117 20.26 7.78 -15.91
N GLY A 118 21.33 7.01 -16.12
CA GLY A 118 21.37 5.93 -17.11
C GLY A 118 20.29 4.87 -16.89
N TYR A 119 20.10 4.42 -15.65
CA TYR A 119 19.08 3.44 -15.30
C TYR A 119 17.66 4.01 -15.43
N CYS A 120 17.42 5.24 -14.96
CA CYS A 120 16.13 5.91 -15.11
C CYS A 120 15.76 6.09 -16.59
N ARG A 121 16.71 6.45 -17.46
CA ARG A 121 16.46 6.62 -18.90
C ARG A 121 16.07 5.30 -19.56
N LYS A 122 16.74 4.20 -19.20
CA LYS A 122 16.35 2.86 -19.66
C LYS A 122 14.94 2.49 -19.19
N ALA A 123 14.59 2.75 -17.92
CA ALA A 123 13.26 2.47 -17.38
C ALA A 123 12.17 3.30 -18.09
N MET A 124 12.44 4.58 -18.35
CA MET A 124 11.55 5.48 -19.09
C MET A 124 11.25 4.95 -20.50
N VAL A 125 12.29 4.56 -21.25
CA VAL A 125 12.13 3.99 -22.62
C VAL A 125 11.31 2.70 -22.62
N LEU A 126 11.35 1.93 -21.53
CA LEU A 126 10.55 0.71 -21.35
C LEU A 126 9.12 0.97 -20.86
N GLY A 127 8.71 2.23 -20.73
CA GLY A 127 7.35 2.61 -20.36
C GLY A 127 7.09 2.70 -18.86
N ALA A 128 8.13 2.88 -18.04
CA ALA A 128 7.95 3.18 -16.63
C ALA A 128 7.10 4.46 -16.44
N PRO A 129 6.16 4.48 -15.47
CA PRO A 129 5.29 5.63 -15.27
C PRO A 129 6.11 6.87 -14.87
N PRO A 130 5.79 8.07 -15.40
CA PRO A 130 6.59 9.28 -15.20
C PRO A 130 6.96 9.58 -13.75
N PRO A 131 6.03 9.56 -12.77
CA PRO A 131 6.37 9.91 -11.39
C PRO A 131 7.53 9.11 -10.79
N VAL A 132 7.68 7.83 -11.20
CA VAL A 132 8.62 6.91 -10.57
C VAL A 132 10.06 7.18 -10.99
N TRP A 133 10.33 7.40 -12.27
CA TRP A 133 11.68 7.72 -12.74
C TRP A 133 11.97 9.23 -12.71
N PHE A 134 10.94 10.08 -12.81
CA PHE A 134 11.10 11.53 -12.88
C PHE A 134 11.76 12.10 -11.63
N GLU A 135 11.30 11.67 -10.45
CA GLU A 135 11.90 12.10 -9.18
C GLU A 135 13.39 11.73 -9.09
N MET A 136 13.71 10.46 -9.38
CA MET A 136 15.08 9.95 -9.27
C MET A 136 16.01 10.60 -10.30
N MET A 137 15.55 10.74 -11.53
CA MET A 137 16.30 11.34 -12.62
C MET A 137 16.53 12.84 -12.38
N MET A 138 15.48 13.59 -12.03
CA MET A 138 15.60 15.03 -11.80
C MET A 138 16.49 15.33 -10.58
N GLY A 139 16.37 14.53 -9.51
CA GLY A 139 17.28 14.58 -8.36
C GLY A 139 18.74 14.40 -8.78
N ALA A 140 19.04 13.31 -9.49
CA ALA A 140 20.39 13.02 -9.95
C ALA A 140 20.95 14.09 -10.91
N HIS A 141 20.12 14.67 -11.78
CA HIS A 141 20.52 15.78 -12.65
C HIS A 141 20.82 17.06 -11.89
N MET A 142 20.07 17.36 -10.82
CA MET A 142 20.36 18.50 -9.93
C MET A 142 21.69 18.29 -9.20
N ASP A 143 21.98 17.08 -8.73
CA ASP A 143 23.22 16.75 -8.01
C ASP A 143 24.48 16.97 -8.87
N VAL A 144 24.40 16.72 -10.18
CA VAL A 144 25.50 16.99 -11.13
C VAL A 144 25.44 18.37 -11.80
N GLY A 145 24.49 19.23 -11.42
CA GLY A 145 24.31 20.56 -12.00
C GLY A 145 23.80 20.59 -13.44
N LYS A 146 23.28 19.47 -13.95
CA LYS A 146 22.73 19.30 -15.31
C LYS A 146 21.20 19.33 -15.34
N ALA A 147 20.57 20.09 -14.44
CA ALA A 147 19.11 20.23 -14.37
C ALA A 147 18.52 20.87 -15.64
N ALA A 148 19.28 21.71 -16.35
CA ALA A 148 18.85 22.32 -17.62
C ALA A 148 18.63 21.27 -18.71
N ASP A 149 19.54 20.29 -18.81
CA ASP A 149 19.53 19.29 -19.89
C ASP A 149 18.27 18.43 -19.84
N ILE A 150 17.92 17.94 -18.65
CA ILE A 150 16.72 17.11 -18.47
C ILE A 150 15.43 17.92 -18.62
N LEU A 151 15.41 19.18 -18.17
CA LEU A 151 14.25 20.04 -18.34
C LEU A 151 13.98 20.37 -19.81
N ALA A 152 15.03 20.45 -20.64
CA ALA A 152 14.90 20.57 -22.09
C ALA A 152 14.46 19.25 -22.74
N GLU A 153 14.99 18.10 -22.30
CA GLU A 153 14.59 16.77 -22.77
C GLU A 153 13.10 16.47 -22.49
N LEU A 154 12.60 16.95 -21.34
CA LEU A 154 11.21 16.78 -20.92
C LEU A 154 10.30 17.95 -21.33
N GLU A 155 10.84 19.01 -21.95
CA GLU A 155 10.05 20.15 -22.42
C GLU A 155 9.09 19.67 -23.52
N GLY A 156 7.80 20.02 -23.41
CA GLY A 156 6.72 19.51 -24.28
C GLY A 156 6.12 18.17 -23.85
N GLN A 157 6.89 17.24 -23.26
CA GLN A 157 6.32 15.98 -22.73
C GLN A 157 5.48 16.18 -21.47
N LEU A 158 5.81 17.22 -20.70
CA LEU A 158 5.11 17.58 -19.47
C LEU A 158 4.02 18.63 -19.68
N GLU A 159 3.84 19.15 -20.90
CA GLU A 159 2.78 20.11 -21.20
C GLU A 159 1.41 19.43 -21.12
N GLY A 160 0.51 19.95 -20.27
CA GLY A 160 -0.82 19.40 -20.06
C GLY A 160 -0.86 18.14 -19.17
N VAL A 161 0.28 17.68 -18.65
CA VAL A 161 0.35 16.58 -17.68
C VAL A 161 0.18 17.12 -16.27
N THR A 162 -0.86 16.68 -15.57
CA THR A 162 -1.00 16.96 -14.13
C THR A 162 0.01 16.11 -13.36
N LEU A 163 1.04 16.77 -12.83
CA LEU A 163 2.07 16.12 -12.03
C LEU A 163 1.62 15.99 -10.56
N PRO A 164 2.06 14.93 -9.86
CA PRO A 164 1.86 14.83 -8.42
C PRO A 164 2.60 15.98 -7.71
N PRO A 165 2.12 16.42 -6.53
CA PRO A 165 2.71 17.57 -5.83
C PRO A 165 4.21 17.46 -5.57
N ASP A 166 4.73 16.26 -5.30
CA ASP A 166 6.18 16.03 -5.09
C ASP A 166 6.99 16.31 -6.36
N ALA A 167 6.48 15.90 -7.53
CA ALA A 167 7.12 16.18 -8.81
C ALA A 167 7.08 17.69 -9.16
N GLU A 168 5.96 18.37 -8.86
CA GLU A 168 5.85 19.83 -9.00
C GLU A 168 6.86 20.57 -8.10
N TYR A 169 7.04 20.10 -6.87
CA TYR A 169 8.05 20.66 -5.96
C TYR A 169 9.46 20.54 -6.54
N ILE A 170 9.82 19.35 -7.04
CA ILE A 170 11.14 19.11 -7.65
C ILE A 170 11.35 19.96 -8.91
N LEU A 171 10.31 20.18 -9.72
CA LEU A 171 10.39 21.12 -10.85
C LEU A 171 10.62 22.55 -10.39
N GLY A 172 9.94 22.98 -9.33
CA GLY A 172 10.14 24.28 -8.72
C GLY A 172 11.59 24.47 -8.26
N THR A 173 12.18 23.49 -7.58
CA THR A 173 13.57 23.56 -7.11
C THR A 173 14.58 23.56 -8.26
N ALA A 174 14.38 22.73 -9.28
CA ALA A 174 15.24 22.72 -10.48
C ALA A 174 15.20 24.09 -11.21
N ARG A 175 14.00 24.68 -11.38
CA ARG A 175 13.84 26.00 -12.00
C ARG A 175 14.42 27.13 -11.13
N MET A 176 14.42 26.99 -9.80
CA MET A 176 15.14 27.90 -8.89
C MET A 176 16.65 27.87 -9.14
N GLN A 177 17.25 26.69 -9.28
CA GLN A 177 18.69 26.55 -9.57
C GLN A 177 19.06 27.19 -10.90
N LEU A 178 18.20 27.05 -11.90
CA LEU A 178 18.35 27.67 -13.23
C LEU A 178 18.00 29.16 -13.27
N ARG A 179 17.70 29.79 -12.12
CA ARG A 179 17.32 31.20 -11.99
C ARG A 179 16.04 31.58 -12.74
N GLN A 180 15.18 30.61 -13.06
CA GLN A 180 13.89 30.83 -13.70
C GLN A 180 12.82 31.07 -12.64
N PHE A 181 12.99 32.15 -11.88
CA PHE A 181 12.26 32.38 -10.62
C PHE A 181 10.74 32.45 -10.79
N GLN A 182 10.24 33.04 -11.88
CA GLN A 182 8.80 33.10 -12.13
C GLN A 182 8.21 31.70 -12.35
N ARG A 183 8.83 30.89 -13.23
CA ARG A 183 8.40 29.51 -13.47
C ARG A 183 8.47 28.68 -12.18
N ALA A 184 9.55 28.82 -11.41
CA ALA A 184 9.69 28.14 -10.13
C ALA A 184 8.55 28.49 -9.15
N LYS A 185 8.19 29.78 -9.05
CA LYS A 185 7.07 30.25 -8.24
C LYS A 185 5.75 29.59 -8.67
N ASP A 186 5.48 29.51 -9.97
CA ASP A 186 4.26 28.90 -10.50
C ASP A 186 4.14 27.41 -10.13
N HIS A 187 5.25 26.67 -10.19
CA HIS A 187 5.33 25.28 -9.72
C HIS A 187 5.02 25.16 -8.22
N PHE A 188 5.68 25.96 -7.38
CA PHE A 188 5.42 25.91 -5.93
C PHE A 188 3.99 26.33 -5.56
N LEU A 189 3.36 27.25 -6.30
CA LEU A 189 1.95 27.61 -6.10
C LEU A 189 1.01 26.41 -6.33
N ARG A 190 1.29 25.57 -7.33
CA ARG A 190 0.54 24.33 -7.54
C ARG A 190 0.73 23.35 -6.39
N VAL A 191 1.94 23.23 -5.85
CA VAL A 191 2.19 22.37 -4.67
C VAL A 191 1.32 22.80 -3.49
N VAL A 192 1.32 24.09 -3.13
CA VAL A 192 0.57 24.57 -1.96
C VAL A 192 -0.94 24.62 -2.17
N HIS A 193 -1.41 24.64 -3.43
CA HIS A 193 -2.83 24.49 -3.75
C HIS A 193 -3.36 23.11 -3.32
N PHE A 194 -2.60 22.04 -3.56
CA PHE A 194 -2.97 20.68 -3.16
C PHE A 194 -2.53 20.34 -1.74
N MET A 195 -1.40 20.90 -1.28
CA MET A 195 -0.82 20.66 0.04
C MET A 195 -0.59 21.99 0.77
N PRO A 196 -1.63 22.57 1.40
CA PRO A 196 -1.53 23.87 2.06
C PRO A 196 -0.56 23.93 3.23
N ASN A 197 -0.13 22.78 3.75
CA ASN A 197 0.83 22.65 4.86
C ASN A 197 2.22 22.22 4.39
N HIS A 198 2.56 22.34 3.10
CA HIS A 198 3.87 21.93 2.58
C HIS A 198 4.94 23.00 2.83
N THR A 199 5.63 22.89 3.96
CA THR A 199 6.63 23.85 4.48
C THR A 199 7.69 24.23 3.45
N GLN A 200 8.24 23.24 2.75
CA GLN A 200 9.37 23.45 1.83
C GLN A 200 8.95 24.18 0.55
N ALA A 201 7.69 24.08 0.16
CA ALA A 201 7.16 24.82 -0.99
C ALA A 201 6.98 26.31 -0.63
N TYR A 202 6.57 26.62 0.61
CA TYR A 202 6.52 28.01 1.08
C TYR A 202 7.91 28.64 1.19
N PHE A 203 8.93 27.87 1.59
CA PHE A 203 10.31 28.33 1.50
C PHE A 203 10.71 28.66 0.05
N GLY A 204 10.38 27.76 -0.88
CA GLY A 204 10.56 27.98 -2.32
C GLY A 204 9.87 29.23 -2.84
N LEU A 205 8.60 29.45 -2.48
CA LEU A 205 7.82 30.64 -2.83
C LEU A 205 8.42 31.94 -2.29
N PHE A 206 8.85 31.92 -1.03
CA PHE A 206 9.55 33.03 -0.40
C PHE A 206 10.82 33.39 -1.18
N MET A 207 11.69 32.40 -1.43
CA MET A 207 12.95 32.60 -2.13
C MET A 207 12.73 33.07 -3.58
N ALA A 208 11.77 32.49 -4.30
CA ALA A 208 11.42 32.89 -5.66
C ALA A 208 10.92 34.34 -5.70
N SER A 209 9.98 34.70 -4.81
CA SER A 209 9.38 36.03 -4.74
C SER A 209 10.41 37.09 -4.33
N GLN A 210 11.35 36.75 -3.45
CA GLN A 210 12.46 37.63 -3.07
C GLN A 210 13.37 37.92 -4.27
N ARG A 211 13.71 36.89 -5.06
CA ARG A 211 14.55 37.03 -6.28
C ARG A 211 13.85 37.80 -7.40
N LEU A 212 12.52 37.80 -7.43
CA LEU A 212 11.70 38.59 -8.36
C LEU A 212 11.45 40.03 -7.89
N GLY A 213 11.90 40.41 -6.69
CA GLY A 213 11.65 41.75 -6.12
C GLY A 213 10.22 41.96 -5.60
N GLN A 214 9.44 40.89 -5.43
CA GLN A 214 8.05 40.93 -4.95
C GLN A 214 8.01 40.94 -3.42
N ALA A 215 8.43 42.05 -2.81
CA ALA A 215 8.69 42.14 -1.37
C ALA A 215 7.47 41.81 -0.49
N GLN A 216 6.27 42.25 -0.89
CA GLN A 216 5.03 42.00 -0.12
C GLN A 216 4.66 40.52 -0.09
N GLU A 217 4.70 39.86 -1.25
CA GLU A 217 4.43 38.42 -1.35
C GLU A 217 5.52 37.60 -0.63
N ALA A 218 6.79 37.97 -0.79
CA ALA A 218 7.89 37.32 -0.10
C ALA A 218 7.69 37.36 1.43
N ALA A 219 7.33 38.51 1.99
CA ALA A 219 7.04 38.64 3.42
C ALA A 219 5.85 37.77 3.88
N SER A 220 4.81 37.68 3.04
CA SER A 220 3.66 36.80 3.32
C SER A 220 4.09 35.33 3.36
N PHE A 221 4.80 34.85 2.33
CA PHE A 221 5.26 33.46 2.26
C PHE A 221 6.27 33.13 3.36
N GLN A 222 7.15 34.06 3.71
CA GLN A 222 8.11 33.90 4.82
C GLN A 222 7.39 33.69 6.15
N LYS A 223 6.33 34.45 6.42
CA LYS A 223 5.54 34.31 7.64
C LYS A 223 4.87 32.94 7.71
N THR A 224 4.28 32.47 6.61
CA THR A 224 3.66 31.14 6.55
C THR A 224 4.70 30.03 6.70
N PHE A 225 5.86 30.15 6.04
CA PHE A 225 6.98 29.21 6.19
C PHE A 225 7.41 29.08 7.65
N ALA A 226 7.66 30.20 8.34
CA ALA A 226 8.10 30.19 9.74
C ALA A 226 7.07 29.54 10.69
N GLN A 227 5.77 29.76 10.43
CA GLN A 227 4.70 29.11 11.18
C GLN A 227 4.68 27.59 10.96
N LEU A 228 4.77 27.16 9.71
CA LEU A 228 4.78 25.74 9.37
C LEU A 228 6.03 25.03 9.87
N GLU A 229 7.21 25.66 9.76
CA GLU A 229 8.47 25.12 10.28
C GLU A 229 8.41 24.90 11.79
N SER A 230 7.83 25.84 12.54
CA SER A 230 7.61 25.69 13.99
C SER A 230 6.70 24.50 14.32
N ASN A 231 5.62 24.33 13.55
CA ASN A 231 4.68 23.22 13.74
C ASN A 231 5.33 21.88 13.40
N ASP A 232 6.10 21.82 12.31
CA ASP A 232 6.81 20.62 11.88
C ASP A 232 7.88 20.22 12.90
N ARG A 233 8.59 21.19 13.48
CA ARG A 233 9.56 20.94 14.54
C ARG A 233 8.90 20.36 15.79
N GLN A 234 7.74 20.87 16.20
CA GLN A 234 6.98 20.33 17.32
C GLN A 234 6.51 18.90 17.04
N ARG A 235 5.95 18.65 15.86
CA ARG A 235 5.54 17.31 15.42
C ARG A 235 6.71 16.34 15.36
N MET A 236 7.86 16.76 14.85
CA MET A 236 9.05 15.92 14.77
C MET A 236 9.54 15.52 16.16
N MET A 237 9.51 16.43 17.14
CA MET A 237 9.85 16.10 18.53
C MET A 237 8.86 15.09 19.15
N GLU A 238 7.58 15.21 18.85
CA GLU A 238 6.55 14.27 19.31
C GLU A 238 6.65 12.90 18.61
N ASN A 239 7.01 12.88 17.34
CA ASN A 239 7.17 11.65 16.54
C ASN A 239 8.47 10.92 16.86
N ASN A 240 9.60 11.62 17.01
CA ASN A 240 10.87 10.99 17.39
C ASN A 240 10.75 10.23 18.71
N ARG A 241 9.98 10.76 19.67
CA ARG A 241 9.70 10.09 20.94
C ARG A 241 8.90 8.79 20.79
N LYS A 242 8.07 8.66 19.75
CA LYS A 242 7.30 7.44 19.43
C LYS A 242 8.09 6.49 18.52
N GLU A 243 8.92 7.01 17.62
CA GLU A 243 9.77 6.22 16.72
C GLU A 243 10.95 5.56 17.46
N GLU A 244 11.49 6.19 18.51
CA GLU A 244 12.47 5.56 19.41
C GLU A 244 11.91 4.32 20.12
N GLU A 245 10.60 4.24 20.34
CA GLU A 245 9.94 3.09 20.99
C GLU A 245 9.59 1.95 20.02
N LEU A 246 9.57 2.17 18.68
CA LEU A 246 8.97 1.23 17.70
C LEU A 246 9.76 1.01 16.38
N SER A 247 10.75 1.85 16.03
CA SER A 247 11.21 1.95 14.62
C SER A 247 11.91 0.72 14.04
N GLY A 248 12.66 -0.04 14.84
CA GLY A 248 13.44 -1.17 14.32
C GLY A 248 12.57 -2.36 13.90
N LEU A 249 11.56 -2.70 14.71
CA LEU A 249 10.72 -3.87 14.50
C LEU A 249 9.71 -3.64 13.36
N ASP A 250 9.12 -2.45 13.28
CA ASP A 250 8.13 -2.15 12.24
C ASP A 250 8.75 -2.14 10.83
N LEU A 251 9.97 -1.61 10.69
CA LEU A 251 10.74 -1.72 9.44
C LEU A 251 11.02 -3.17 9.04
N VAL A 252 11.34 -4.02 10.02
CA VAL A 252 11.55 -5.45 9.80
C VAL A 252 10.25 -6.15 9.42
N ARG A 253 9.12 -5.84 10.08
CA ARG A 253 7.79 -6.35 9.74
C ARG A 253 7.39 -5.98 8.33
N ASP A 254 7.52 -4.71 7.93
CA ASP A 254 7.21 -4.24 6.58
C ASP A 254 8.11 -4.90 5.52
N SER A 255 9.41 -5.00 5.77
CA SER A 255 10.36 -5.69 4.88
C SER A 255 10.01 -7.18 4.72
N THR A 256 9.73 -7.88 5.83
CA THR A 256 9.35 -9.29 5.81
C THR A 256 8.01 -9.49 5.12
N LEU A 257 7.03 -8.61 5.33
CA LEU A 257 5.74 -8.63 4.64
C LEU A 257 5.94 -8.52 3.12
N LYS A 258 6.70 -7.52 2.65
CA LYS A 258 7.01 -7.34 1.22
C LYS A 258 7.68 -8.57 0.63
N THR A 259 8.62 -9.16 1.37
CA THR A 259 9.32 -10.40 0.96
C THR A 259 8.34 -11.57 0.84
N LEU A 260 7.45 -11.77 1.83
CA LEU A 260 6.44 -12.84 1.80
C LEU A 260 5.42 -12.64 0.66
N MET A 261 5.02 -11.40 0.39
CA MET A 261 4.11 -11.06 -0.70
C MET A 261 4.74 -11.38 -2.07
N ALA A 262 5.98 -10.95 -2.31
CA ALA A 262 6.71 -11.25 -3.52
C ALA A 262 6.95 -12.75 -3.69
N ALA A 263 7.35 -13.44 -2.61
CA ALA A 263 7.50 -14.90 -2.59
C ALA A 263 6.19 -15.62 -2.95
N GLY A 264 5.07 -15.20 -2.37
CA GLY A 264 3.75 -15.73 -2.68
C GLY A 264 3.39 -15.58 -4.17
N GLN A 265 3.67 -14.41 -4.76
CA GLN A 265 3.42 -14.14 -6.18
C GLN A 265 4.30 -15.01 -7.09
N ILE A 266 5.58 -15.18 -6.75
CA ILE A 266 6.49 -16.06 -7.49
C ILE A 266 5.97 -17.50 -7.44
N PHE A 267 5.62 -18.02 -6.26
CA PHE A 267 5.06 -19.36 -6.13
C PHE A 267 3.75 -19.53 -6.90
N GLN A 268 2.86 -18.53 -6.89
CA GLN A 268 1.64 -18.55 -7.71
C GLN A 268 1.97 -18.65 -9.20
N GLY A 269 2.91 -17.83 -9.70
CA GLY A 269 3.36 -17.87 -11.10
C GLY A 269 3.98 -19.21 -11.50
N LYS A 270 4.62 -19.91 -10.55
CA LYS A 270 5.16 -21.27 -10.72
C LYS A 270 4.15 -22.38 -10.42
N GLN A 271 2.87 -22.07 -10.25
CA GLN A 271 1.80 -23.01 -9.91
C GLN A 271 2.03 -23.80 -8.61
N SER A 272 2.96 -23.34 -7.75
CA SER A 272 3.24 -23.89 -6.43
C SER A 272 2.27 -23.29 -5.40
N HIS A 273 0.98 -23.58 -5.60
CA HIS A 273 -0.11 -22.92 -4.89
C HIS A 273 -0.15 -23.21 -3.39
N LYS A 274 0.44 -24.32 -2.94
CA LYS A 274 0.51 -24.67 -1.52
C LYS A 274 1.46 -23.73 -0.78
N GLU A 275 2.65 -23.53 -1.33
CA GLU A 275 3.69 -22.66 -0.80
C GLU A 275 3.28 -21.18 -0.90
N ALA A 276 2.59 -20.81 -1.99
CA ALA A 276 1.97 -19.49 -2.09
C ALA A 276 0.97 -19.23 -0.96
N ALA A 277 0.09 -20.20 -0.66
CA ALA A 277 -0.85 -20.08 0.44
C ALA A 277 -0.14 -19.92 1.79
N ASP A 278 0.94 -20.69 2.03
CA ASP A 278 1.71 -20.61 3.27
C ASP A 278 2.43 -19.24 3.40
N CYS A 279 2.87 -18.62 2.29
CA CYS A 279 3.42 -17.26 2.30
C CYS A 279 2.37 -16.20 2.65
N TYR A 280 1.20 -16.26 1.99
CA TYR A 280 0.12 -15.30 2.28
C TYR A 280 -0.47 -15.46 3.67
N GLN A 281 -0.50 -16.68 4.22
CA GLN A 281 -0.92 -16.89 5.60
C GLN A 281 -0.03 -16.10 6.58
N LYS A 282 1.30 -16.20 6.43
CA LYS A 282 2.25 -15.43 7.24
C LYS A 282 2.13 -13.92 6.99
N ALA A 283 1.88 -13.50 5.75
CA ALA A 283 1.66 -12.10 5.43
C ALA A 283 0.40 -11.54 6.12
N ILE A 284 -0.66 -12.34 6.24
CA ILE A 284 -1.89 -11.98 6.97
C ILE A 284 -1.65 -11.86 8.49
N GLU A 285 -0.73 -12.64 9.04
CA GLU A 285 -0.35 -12.52 10.45
C GLU A 285 0.34 -11.18 10.74
N LEU A 286 1.12 -10.64 9.77
CA LEU A 286 1.74 -9.32 9.87
C LEU A 286 0.76 -8.18 9.59
N GLU A 287 -0.08 -8.32 8.57
CA GLU A 287 -1.10 -7.32 8.20
C GLU A 287 -2.52 -7.92 8.23
N PRO A 288 -3.14 -7.98 9.41
CA PRO A 288 -4.38 -8.71 9.59
C PRO A 288 -5.61 -8.08 8.91
N ARG A 289 -5.52 -6.80 8.54
CA ARG A 289 -6.65 -5.98 8.05
C ARG A 289 -6.52 -5.63 6.55
N THR A 290 -5.62 -6.28 5.82
CA THR A 290 -5.39 -6.01 4.40
C THR A 290 -6.15 -7.01 3.54
N LEU A 291 -7.23 -6.54 2.89
CA LEU A 291 -8.12 -7.39 2.09
C LEU A 291 -7.39 -8.08 0.94
N SER A 292 -6.53 -7.37 0.20
CA SER A 292 -5.83 -7.90 -0.98
C SER A 292 -5.00 -9.16 -0.65
N ILE A 293 -4.35 -9.21 0.51
CA ILE A 293 -3.59 -10.38 0.99
C ILE A 293 -4.54 -11.55 1.28
N CYS A 294 -5.67 -11.28 1.93
CA CYS A 294 -6.69 -12.29 2.19
C CYS A 294 -7.26 -12.88 0.89
N LEU A 295 -7.49 -12.05 -0.14
CA LEU A 295 -7.94 -12.50 -1.46
C LEU A 295 -6.89 -13.40 -2.13
N ALA A 296 -5.60 -13.02 -2.06
CA ALA A 296 -4.49 -13.80 -2.62
C ALA A 296 -4.32 -15.16 -1.91
N TYR A 297 -4.54 -15.19 -0.59
CA TYR A 297 -4.58 -16.42 0.19
C TYR A 297 -5.73 -17.33 -0.25
N GLU A 298 -6.97 -16.83 -0.35
CA GLU A 298 -8.10 -17.64 -0.85
C GLU A 298 -7.82 -18.19 -2.25
N ALA A 299 -7.33 -17.36 -3.17
CA ALA A 299 -7.02 -17.82 -4.53
C ALA A 299 -6.02 -19.00 -4.51
N SER A 300 -5.00 -18.92 -3.66
CA SER A 300 -4.00 -19.98 -3.47
C SER A 300 -4.60 -21.23 -2.80
N LEU A 301 -5.53 -21.07 -1.85
CA LEU A 301 -6.24 -22.17 -1.21
C LEU A 301 -7.18 -22.91 -2.18
N VAL A 302 -7.89 -22.18 -3.04
CA VAL A 302 -8.74 -22.75 -4.08
C VAL A 302 -7.88 -23.59 -5.03
N ALA A 303 -6.79 -23.02 -5.53
CA ALA A 303 -5.90 -23.69 -6.49
C ALA A 303 -5.19 -24.91 -5.87
N SER A 304 -4.82 -24.85 -4.59
CA SER A 304 -4.22 -25.97 -3.85
C SER A 304 -5.23 -26.94 -3.23
N LYS A 305 -6.54 -26.73 -3.42
CA LYS A 305 -7.65 -27.52 -2.83
C LYS A 305 -7.60 -27.60 -1.29
N ARG A 306 -7.08 -26.56 -0.61
CA ARG A 306 -6.90 -26.48 0.85
C ARG A 306 -7.97 -25.63 1.56
N LEU A 307 -9.18 -25.52 1.00
CA LEU A 307 -10.25 -24.65 1.54
C LEU A 307 -10.53 -24.89 3.04
N GLN A 308 -10.53 -26.13 3.50
CA GLN A 308 -10.77 -26.46 4.91
C GLN A 308 -9.69 -25.90 5.85
N ALA A 309 -8.43 -25.82 5.39
CA ALA A 309 -7.35 -25.23 6.17
C ALA A 309 -7.56 -23.70 6.32
N GLY A 310 -7.99 -23.04 5.24
CA GLY A 310 -8.35 -21.63 5.27
C GLY A 310 -9.49 -21.32 6.23
N VAL A 311 -10.54 -22.16 6.23
CA VAL A 311 -11.67 -22.02 7.17
C VAL A 311 -11.16 -22.07 8.61
N LYS A 312 -10.38 -23.10 8.97
CA LYS A 312 -9.80 -23.23 10.32
C LYS A 312 -8.93 -22.02 10.69
N PHE A 313 -8.14 -21.51 9.75
CA PHE A 313 -7.30 -20.34 9.97
C PHE A 313 -8.13 -19.08 10.30
N PHE A 314 -9.17 -18.78 9.50
CA PHE A 314 -10.01 -17.62 9.79
C PHE A 314 -10.97 -17.82 10.97
N GLU A 315 -11.38 -19.05 11.29
CA GLU A 315 -12.14 -19.36 12.52
C GLU A 315 -11.31 -19.04 13.76
N GLN A 316 -10.06 -19.48 13.81
CA GLN A 316 -9.13 -19.13 14.90
C GLN A 316 -8.97 -17.61 15.01
N ARG A 317 -8.74 -16.92 13.88
CA ARG A 317 -8.59 -15.46 13.88
C ARG A 317 -9.86 -14.74 14.28
N GLN A 318 -11.04 -15.26 13.96
CA GLN A 318 -12.31 -14.72 14.42
C GLN A 318 -12.44 -14.78 15.95
N VAL A 319 -11.90 -15.84 16.58
CA VAL A 319 -11.91 -15.97 18.05
C VAL A 319 -11.01 -14.92 18.70
N TYR A 320 -9.79 -14.72 18.18
CA TYR A 320 -8.83 -13.77 18.77
C TYR A 320 -9.05 -12.31 18.37
N HIS A 321 -9.64 -12.07 17.19
CA HIS A 321 -9.91 -10.74 16.63
C HIS A 321 -11.36 -10.66 16.10
N PRO A 322 -12.37 -10.71 16.99
CA PRO A 322 -13.77 -10.70 16.60
C PRO A 322 -14.20 -9.37 15.96
N GLU A 323 -13.45 -8.29 16.18
CA GLU A 323 -13.71 -6.97 15.60
C GLU A 323 -13.22 -6.86 14.14
N ASN A 324 -12.36 -7.77 13.69
CA ASN A 324 -11.84 -7.75 12.33
C ASN A 324 -12.86 -8.36 11.37
N ILE A 325 -13.66 -7.48 10.75
CA ILE A 325 -14.70 -7.83 9.77
C ILE A 325 -14.20 -8.70 8.60
N LEU A 326 -12.91 -8.64 8.26
CA LEU A 326 -12.35 -9.46 7.20
C LEU A 326 -12.39 -10.96 7.54
N ASN A 327 -12.35 -11.33 8.83
CA ASN A 327 -12.45 -12.72 9.24
C ASN A 327 -13.79 -13.33 8.81
N ASP A 328 -14.91 -12.68 9.14
CA ASP A 328 -16.23 -13.12 8.69
C ASP A 328 -16.40 -13.04 7.18
N TYR A 329 -15.88 -11.99 6.55
CA TYR A 329 -15.96 -11.86 5.10
C TYR A 329 -15.24 -13.01 4.38
N MET A 330 -14.04 -13.37 4.84
CA MET A 330 -13.26 -14.46 4.25
C MET A 330 -13.86 -15.83 4.58
N LEU A 331 -14.38 -16.05 5.79
CA LEU A 331 -15.13 -17.27 6.12
C LEU A 331 -16.35 -17.45 5.22
N GLY A 332 -17.13 -16.39 5.01
CA GLY A 332 -18.26 -16.43 4.07
C GLY A 332 -17.83 -16.81 2.65
N ARG A 333 -16.71 -16.26 2.15
CA ARG A 333 -16.17 -16.61 0.82
C ARG A 333 -15.68 -18.06 0.75
N LEU A 334 -14.95 -18.53 1.76
CA LEU A 334 -14.46 -19.91 1.81
C LEU A 334 -15.61 -20.92 1.92
N GLU A 335 -16.63 -20.65 2.73
CA GLU A 335 -17.82 -21.50 2.83
C GLU A 335 -18.63 -21.50 1.53
N THR A 336 -18.69 -20.36 0.83
CA THR A 336 -19.27 -20.29 -0.52
C THR A 336 -18.55 -21.20 -1.49
N ARG A 337 -17.20 -21.21 -1.48
CA ARG A 337 -16.38 -22.11 -2.32
C ARG A 337 -16.56 -23.60 -1.96
N ARG A 338 -16.87 -23.91 -0.71
CA ARG A 338 -17.16 -25.27 -0.23
C ARG A 338 -18.60 -25.72 -0.54
N GLY A 339 -19.47 -24.83 -1.00
CA GLY A 339 -20.89 -25.11 -1.25
C GLY A 339 -21.77 -25.04 0.01
N ASN A 340 -21.24 -24.58 1.14
CA ASN A 340 -21.95 -24.47 2.41
C ASN A 340 -22.74 -23.15 2.47
N ILE A 341 -23.80 -23.07 1.66
CA ILE A 341 -24.58 -21.84 1.43
C ILE A 341 -25.13 -21.26 2.75
N SER A 342 -25.63 -22.11 3.64
CA SER A 342 -26.18 -21.68 4.93
C SER A 342 -25.14 -20.98 5.80
N MET A 343 -23.95 -21.58 5.97
CA MET A 343 -22.87 -20.98 6.77
C MET A 343 -22.35 -19.69 6.12
N ALA A 344 -22.15 -19.70 4.80
CA ALA A 344 -21.72 -18.51 4.06
C ALA A 344 -22.68 -17.32 4.27
N SER A 345 -24.00 -17.58 4.21
CA SER A 345 -25.03 -16.57 4.44
C SER A 345 -24.96 -15.98 5.84
N GLU A 346 -24.72 -16.80 6.88
CA GLU A 346 -24.59 -16.29 8.27
C GLU A 346 -23.36 -15.41 8.45
N HIS A 347 -22.21 -15.80 7.89
CA HIS A 347 -21.01 -14.95 7.89
C HIS A 347 -21.25 -13.61 7.18
N TYR A 348 -21.84 -13.61 5.99
CA TYR A 348 -22.13 -12.36 5.28
C TYR A 348 -23.17 -11.48 5.99
N LYS A 349 -24.16 -12.06 6.68
CA LYS A 349 -25.07 -11.29 7.54
C LYS A 349 -24.32 -10.60 8.68
N ARG A 350 -23.34 -11.26 9.29
CA ARG A 350 -22.47 -10.62 10.32
C ARG A 350 -21.64 -9.48 9.74
N VAL A 351 -21.06 -9.65 8.55
CA VAL A 351 -20.36 -8.56 7.83
C VAL A 351 -21.29 -7.36 7.65
N ILE A 352 -22.50 -7.58 7.14
CA ILE A 352 -23.49 -6.51 6.92
C ILE A 352 -23.92 -5.85 8.23
N ALA A 353 -24.07 -6.62 9.32
CA ALA A 353 -24.45 -6.08 10.63
C ALA A 353 -23.32 -5.23 11.25
N MET A 354 -22.06 -5.66 11.11
CA MET A 354 -20.91 -4.93 11.63
C MET A 354 -20.59 -3.68 10.82
N ARG A 355 -20.78 -3.72 9.50
CA ARG A 355 -20.47 -2.60 8.61
C ARG A 355 -21.51 -2.42 7.50
N PRO A 356 -22.68 -1.82 7.80
CA PRO A 356 -23.80 -1.65 6.87
C PRO A 356 -23.50 -0.74 5.67
N GLU A 357 -22.44 0.05 5.73
CA GLU A 357 -22.00 0.94 4.66
C GLU A 357 -20.98 0.29 3.72
N TRP A 358 -20.51 -0.93 4.02
CA TRP A 358 -19.54 -1.62 3.18
C TRP A 358 -20.20 -2.47 2.11
N ALA A 359 -20.18 -1.97 0.87
CA ALA A 359 -20.81 -2.61 -0.28
C ALA A 359 -20.37 -4.06 -0.51
N ALA A 360 -19.14 -4.43 -0.15
CA ALA A 360 -18.60 -5.77 -0.37
C ALA A 360 -19.40 -6.88 0.34
N GLY A 361 -19.96 -6.61 1.53
CA GLY A 361 -20.80 -7.57 2.25
C GLY A 361 -22.09 -7.89 1.49
N TYR A 362 -22.76 -6.85 0.99
CA TYR A 362 -23.96 -6.97 0.15
C TYR A 362 -23.66 -7.63 -1.19
N ARG A 363 -22.55 -7.26 -1.84
CA ARG A 363 -22.11 -7.89 -3.09
C ARG A 363 -21.90 -9.39 -2.91
N ALA A 364 -21.16 -9.80 -1.88
CA ALA A 364 -20.90 -11.20 -1.62
C ALA A 364 -22.18 -11.99 -1.28
N HIS A 365 -23.11 -11.40 -0.53
CA HIS A 365 -24.41 -12.02 -0.23
C HIS A 365 -25.29 -12.15 -1.48
N ALA A 366 -25.27 -11.15 -2.38
CA ALA A 366 -25.95 -11.22 -3.66
C ALA A 366 -25.39 -12.35 -4.54
N GLU A 367 -24.06 -12.43 -4.67
CA GLU A 367 -23.37 -13.50 -5.40
C GLU A 367 -23.75 -14.88 -4.87
N LEU A 368 -23.74 -15.06 -3.55
CA LEU A 368 -24.16 -16.30 -2.88
C LEU A 368 -25.60 -16.69 -3.22
N ASN A 369 -26.55 -15.76 -3.16
CA ASN A 369 -27.97 -16.05 -3.44
C ASN A 369 -28.25 -16.35 -4.93
N MET A 370 -27.36 -15.93 -5.84
CA MET A 370 -27.43 -16.27 -7.25
C MET A 370 -26.86 -17.65 -7.59
N LEU A 371 -26.03 -18.23 -6.71
CA LEU A 371 -25.52 -19.59 -6.88
C LEU A 371 -26.70 -20.56 -6.89
N HIS A 372 -26.68 -21.48 -7.87
CA HIS A 372 -27.72 -22.49 -8.09
C HIS A 372 -29.17 -21.93 -8.14
N ASN A 373 -29.33 -20.65 -8.50
CA ASN A 373 -30.61 -19.94 -8.57
C ASN A 373 -31.42 -19.99 -7.25
N HIS A 374 -30.73 -19.92 -6.10
CA HIS A 374 -31.35 -20.17 -4.81
C HIS A 374 -32.39 -19.11 -4.39
N ARG A 375 -31.98 -17.84 -4.19
CA ARG A 375 -32.84 -16.75 -3.68
C ARG A 375 -32.70 -15.50 -4.53
N LEU A 376 -33.13 -15.62 -5.78
CA LEU A 376 -32.89 -14.60 -6.81
C LEU A 376 -33.46 -13.21 -6.45
N GLU A 377 -34.61 -13.15 -5.77
CA GLU A 377 -35.18 -11.88 -5.31
C GLU A 377 -34.34 -11.21 -4.21
N GLN A 378 -33.83 -11.99 -3.26
CA GLN A 378 -32.89 -11.48 -2.26
C GLN A 378 -31.58 -11.05 -2.92
N ALA A 379 -31.10 -11.81 -3.92
CA ALA A 379 -29.92 -11.43 -4.69
C ALA A 379 -30.09 -10.07 -5.37
N ARG A 380 -31.23 -9.83 -6.02
CA ARG A 380 -31.57 -8.53 -6.61
C ARG A 380 -31.57 -7.42 -5.56
N GLY A 381 -32.20 -7.65 -4.40
CA GLY A 381 -32.23 -6.69 -3.29
C GLY A 381 -30.84 -6.35 -2.75
N TYR A 382 -30.00 -7.35 -2.51
CA TYR A 382 -28.62 -7.13 -2.06
C TYR A 382 -27.75 -6.47 -3.12
N ALA A 383 -27.91 -6.82 -4.41
CA ALA A 383 -27.20 -6.17 -5.50
C ALA A 383 -27.57 -4.69 -5.63
N ALA A 384 -28.86 -4.36 -5.51
CA ALA A 384 -29.34 -2.98 -5.50
C ALA A 384 -28.78 -2.19 -4.30
N LYS A 385 -28.67 -2.82 -3.12
CA LYS A 385 -28.09 -2.19 -1.93
C LYS A 385 -26.58 -1.94 -2.09
N ALA A 386 -25.83 -2.89 -2.65
CA ALA A 386 -24.41 -2.70 -2.95
C ALA A 386 -24.19 -1.53 -3.92
N LEU A 387 -25.00 -1.45 -4.98
CA LEU A 387 -24.98 -0.36 -5.94
C LEU A 387 -25.32 1.00 -5.32
N ALA A 388 -26.27 1.05 -4.39
CA ALA A 388 -26.65 2.28 -3.70
C ALA A 388 -25.56 2.81 -2.74
N LEU A 389 -24.72 1.92 -2.20
CA LEU A 389 -23.60 2.28 -1.33
C LEU A 389 -22.37 2.71 -2.12
N GLU A 390 -22.12 2.07 -3.27
CA GLU A 390 -20.99 2.34 -4.13
C GLU A 390 -21.41 2.18 -5.59
N GLU A 391 -21.49 3.28 -6.33
CA GLU A 391 -21.82 3.22 -7.75
C GLU A 391 -20.59 2.79 -8.56
N SER A 392 -20.61 1.54 -9.06
CA SER A 392 -19.52 0.97 -9.85
C SER A 392 -20.03 0.14 -11.03
N PRO A 393 -19.25 0.02 -12.11
CA PRO A 393 -19.57 -0.87 -13.22
C PRO A 393 -19.84 -2.31 -12.76
N GLU A 394 -19.09 -2.79 -11.76
CA GLU A 394 -19.20 -4.11 -11.16
C GLU A 394 -20.55 -4.31 -10.44
N HIS A 395 -21.05 -3.29 -9.73
CA HIS A 395 -22.34 -3.37 -9.04
C HIS A 395 -23.52 -3.28 -10.03
N TYR A 396 -23.39 -2.50 -11.09
CA TYR A 396 -24.36 -2.54 -12.20
C TYR A 396 -24.36 -3.91 -12.87
N TYR A 397 -23.19 -4.50 -13.13
CA TYR A 397 -23.06 -5.86 -13.65
C TYR A 397 -23.76 -6.89 -12.77
N LEU A 398 -23.49 -6.86 -11.46
CA LEU A 398 -24.11 -7.73 -10.47
C LEU A 398 -25.64 -7.64 -10.48
N LEU A 399 -26.19 -6.43 -10.47
CA LEU A 399 -27.64 -6.21 -10.52
C LEU A 399 -28.24 -6.73 -11.83
N GLY A 400 -27.59 -6.46 -12.97
CA GLY A 400 -28.05 -6.96 -14.25
C GLY A 400 -28.08 -8.49 -14.31
N VAL A 401 -27.04 -9.17 -13.81
CA VAL A 401 -27.01 -10.64 -13.74
C VAL A 401 -28.14 -11.19 -12.85
N ALA A 402 -28.43 -10.54 -11.72
CA ALA A 402 -29.55 -10.92 -10.87
C ALA A 402 -30.90 -10.78 -11.62
N CYS A 403 -31.10 -9.68 -12.35
CA CYS A 403 -32.29 -9.45 -13.18
C CYS A 403 -32.41 -10.45 -14.33
N VAL A 404 -31.30 -10.82 -15.00
CA VAL A 404 -31.31 -11.87 -16.05
C VAL A 404 -31.80 -13.20 -15.48
N LYS A 405 -31.30 -13.60 -14.31
CA LYS A 405 -31.73 -14.84 -13.64
C LYS A 405 -33.22 -14.81 -13.26
N LEU A 406 -33.75 -13.64 -12.93
CA LEU A 406 -35.18 -13.40 -12.68
C LEU A 406 -36.01 -13.27 -13.98
N LYS A 407 -35.38 -13.32 -15.16
CA LYS A 407 -35.99 -13.05 -16.47
C LYS A 407 -36.56 -11.62 -16.61
N ASP A 408 -36.12 -10.69 -15.76
CA ASP A 408 -36.40 -9.26 -15.89
C ASP A 408 -35.38 -8.63 -16.86
N PHE A 409 -35.58 -8.92 -18.15
CA PHE A 409 -34.67 -8.46 -19.21
C PHE A 409 -34.69 -6.94 -19.38
N GLN A 410 -35.76 -6.25 -18.95
CA GLN A 410 -35.85 -4.80 -19.03
C GLN A 410 -34.90 -4.13 -18.04
N SER A 411 -35.00 -4.48 -16.75
CA SER A 411 -34.09 -3.97 -15.73
C SER A 411 -32.65 -4.41 -15.98
N ALA A 412 -32.45 -5.64 -16.45
CA ALA A 412 -31.12 -6.12 -16.82
C ALA A 412 -30.47 -5.28 -17.93
N THR A 413 -31.23 -4.93 -18.98
CA THR A 413 -30.73 -4.08 -20.08
C THR A 413 -30.31 -2.71 -19.54
N SER A 414 -31.15 -2.06 -18.73
CA SER A 414 -30.88 -0.73 -18.16
C SER A 414 -29.62 -0.73 -17.28
N ALA A 415 -29.46 -1.74 -16.43
CA ALA A 415 -28.25 -1.88 -15.62
C ALA A 415 -26.99 -2.08 -16.48
N MET A 416 -27.08 -2.91 -17.54
CA MET A 416 -25.95 -3.17 -18.42
C MET A 416 -25.56 -1.96 -19.29
N GLU A 417 -26.52 -1.15 -19.73
CA GLU A 417 -26.24 0.09 -20.45
C GLU A 417 -25.41 1.06 -19.59
N LYS A 418 -25.72 1.16 -18.30
CA LYS A 418 -24.93 1.95 -17.35
C LYS A 418 -23.53 1.35 -17.11
N ALA A 419 -23.43 0.02 -16.93
CA ALA A 419 -22.14 -0.64 -16.78
C ALA A 419 -21.21 -0.41 -17.99
N VAL A 420 -21.73 -0.56 -19.21
CA VAL A 420 -20.99 -0.31 -20.46
C VAL A 420 -20.64 1.18 -20.61
N ARG A 421 -21.52 2.09 -20.19
CA ARG A 421 -21.22 3.53 -20.24
C ARG A 421 -20.06 3.91 -19.32
N LEU A 422 -20.00 3.31 -18.12
CA LEU A 422 -18.93 3.57 -17.17
C LEU A 422 -17.61 2.87 -17.55
N ARG A 423 -17.69 1.70 -18.21
CA ARG A 423 -16.51 0.96 -18.68
C ARG A 423 -16.73 0.36 -20.08
N PRO A 424 -16.57 1.14 -21.16
CA PRO A 424 -16.87 0.70 -22.52
C PRO A 424 -15.98 -0.45 -23.03
N GLU A 425 -14.76 -0.56 -22.51
CA GLU A 425 -13.76 -1.53 -22.92
C GLU A 425 -14.02 -2.95 -22.37
N ASP A 426 -14.77 -3.10 -21.27
CA ASP A 426 -15.03 -4.40 -20.64
C ASP A 426 -15.95 -5.27 -21.50
N ALA A 427 -15.36 -6.32 -22.08
CA ALA A 427 -16.07 -7.23 -22.98
C ALA A 427 -17.22 -7.97 -22.28
N ARG A 428 -17.13 -8.21 -20.95
CA ARG A 428 -18.19 -8.92 -20.21
C ARG A 428 -19.50 -8.13 -20.22
N PHE A 429 -19.42 -6.81 -20.00
CA PHE A 429 -20.58 -5.93 -19.96
C PHE A 429 -21.20 -5.81 -21.36
N ARG A 430 -20.36 -5.61 -22.38
CA ARG A 430 -20.81 -5.52 -23.79
C ARG A 430 -21.47 -6.81 -24.27
N ASN A 431 -20.87 -7.96 -23.99
CA ASN A 431 -21.40 -9.25 -24.40
C ASN A 431 -22.77 -9.52 -23.78
N LEU A 432 -22.92 -9.27 -22.47
CA LEU A 432 -24.20 -9.45 -21.79
C LEU A 432 -25.26 -8.46 -22.31
N LEU A 433 -24.91 -7.20 -22.57
CA LEU A 433 -25.83 -6.22 -23.16
C LEU A 433 -26.30 -6.64 -24.56
N ASN A 434 -25.40 -7.13 -25.40
CA ASN A 434 -25.73 -7.59 -26.76
C ASN A 434 -26.66 -8.80 -26.71
N GLN A 435 -26.42 -9.77 -25.83
CA GLN A 435 -27.31 -10.91 -25.62
C GLN A 435 -28.72 -10.47 -25.21
N LEU A 436 -28.84 -9.49 -24.31
CA LEU A 436 -30.12 -8.95 -23.86
C LEU A 436 -30.88 -8.21 -24.97
N LYS A 437 -30.17 -7.50 -25.85
CA LYS A 437 -30.78 -6.82 -27.00
C LYS A 437 -31.30 -7.81 -28.05
N GLN A 438 -30.57 -8.89 -28.31
CA GLN A 438 -30.98 -9.94 -29.23
C GLN A 438 -32.22 -10.70 -28.75
N GLN A 439 -32.35 -10.96 -27.44
CA GLN A 439 -33.54 -11.61 -26.86
C GLN A 439 -34.81 -10.75 -26.94
N LYS A 440 -34.69 -9.42 -27.11
CA LYS A 440 -35.81 -8.51 -27.31
C LYS A 440 -36.23 -8.31 -28.76
N THR A 441 -35.51 -8.90 -29.72
CA THR A 441 -35.89 -8.80 -31.14
C THR A 441 -36.90 -9.92 -31.41
N PRO A 442 -38.20 -9.63 -31.65
CA PRO A 442 -39.11 -10.67 -32.13
C PRO A 442 -38.54 -11.20 -33.45
N LEU A 443 -38.46 -12.52 -33.58
CA LEU A 443 -38.20 -13.16 -34.88
C LEU A 443 -39.24 -12.64 -35.89
N PRO A 444 -38.83 -12.25 -37.11
CA PRO A 444 -39.72 -11.67 -38.11
C PRO A 444 -40.86 -12.61 -38.51
#